data_AF-A0A920UKP6-F1
#
_entry.id   AF-A0A920UKP6-F1
#
_cell.length_a   1.000
_cell.length_b   1.000
_cell.length_c   1.000
_cell.angle_alpha   90.00
_cell.angle_beta   90.00
_cell.angle_gamma   90.00
#
_symmetry.space_group_name_H-M   'P 1'
#
loop_
_entity.id
_entity.type
_entity.pdbx_description
1 polymer ?
#
loop_
_entity_poly.entity_id
_entity_poly.type
_entity_poly.pdbx_seq_one_letter_code
_entity_poly.pdbx_strand_id
1 'polypeptide(L)'
;MADSLIKTKQKLSFCNNCFIVTEINPFNICINEMRDQKSICIVQDSIDAYAIESTNSYNGSYHILNGYISPINGIGPKRTNYFIINKKN
;
A
#
# COMPACT_ATOMS: atom_id res chain seq x y z
N MET A 1 -30.08 0.90 5.95
CA MET A 1 -28.93 1.78 5.62
C MET A 1 -27.69 1.50 6.50
N ALA A 2 -27.81 0.83 7.64
CA ALA A 2 -26.64 0.45 8.46
C ALA A 2 -25.88 -0.80 7.96
N ASP A 3 -26.58 -1.76 7.33
CA ASP A 3 -25.97 -3.03 6.90
C ASP A 3 -24.89 -2.91 5.83
N SER A 4 -24.98 -1.90 4.95
CA SER A 4 -24.00 -1.70 3.88
C SER A 4 -22.61 -1.32 4.44
N LEU A 5 -22.56 -0.46 5.46
CA LEU A 5 -21.30 -0.10 6.12
C LEU A 5 -20.66 -1.30 6.83
N ILE A 6 -21.47 -2.16 7.44
CA ILE A 6 -21.01 -3.35 8.17
C ILE A 6 -20.50 -4.41 7.18
N LYS A 7 -21.23 -4.68 6.10
CA LYS A 7 -20.83 -5.65 5.07
C LYS A 7 -19.58 -5.23 4.31
N THR A 8 -19.40 -3.93 4.02
CA THR A 8 -18.19 -3.42 3.36
C THR A 8 -16.96 -3.55 4.25
N LYS A 9 -17.09 -3.33 5.56
CA LYS A 9 -15.95 -3.46 6.49
C LYS A 9 -15.44 -4.91 6.63
N GLN A 10 -16.29 -5.91 6.40
CA GLN A 10 -15.95 -7.34 6.56
C GLN A 10 -15.15 -7.94 5.39
N LYS A 11 -15.14 -7.29 4.21
CA LYS A 11 -14.47 -7.84 3.01
C LYS A 11 -13.11 -7.20 2.71
N LEU A 12 -12.80 -6.08 3.35
CA LEU A 12 -11.55 -5.36 3.11
C LEU A 12 -10.40 -6.02 3.84
N SER A 13 -9.31 -6.27 3.12
CA SER A 13 -8.06 -6.83 3.64
C SER A 13 -6.87 -6.05 3.08
N PHE A 14 -5.69 -6.26 3.64
CA PHE A 14 -4.46 -5.70 3.06
C PHE A 14 -3.93 -6.60 1.95
N CYS A 15 -3.50 -6.00 0.85
CA CYS A 15 -2.76 -6.73 -0.17
C CYS A 15 -1.44 -7.26 0.42
N ASN A 16 -1.12 -8.53 0.18
CA ASN A 16 0.12 -9.16 0.66
C ASN A 16 1.37 -8.53 0.03
N ASN A 17 1.22 -7.87 -1.12
CA ASN A 17 2.32 -7.28 -1.87
C ASN A 17 2.50 -5.80 -1.50
N CYS A 18 1.50 -4.96 -1.72
CA CYS A 18 1.66 -3.51 -1.56
C CYS A 18 1.04 -2.92 -0.28
N PHE A 19 0.34 -3.72 0.52
CA PHE A 19 -0.34 -3.28 1.74
C PHE A 19 -1.43 -2.21 1.53
N ILE A 20 -1.95 -2.08 0.31
CA ILE A 20 -3.18 -1.32 0.07
C ILE A 20 -4.38 -2.04 0.66
N VAL A 21 -5.38 -1.29 1.11
CA VAL A 21 -6.69 -1.85 1.52
C VAL A 21 -7.47 -2.19 0.26
N THR A 22 -7.85 -3.46 0.11
CA THR A 22 -8.48 -4.01 -1.11
C THR A 22 -9.31 -5.24 -0.77
N GLU A 23 -10.33 -5.52 -1.59
CA GLU A 23 -11.04 -6.81 -1.56
C GLU A 23 -10.34 -7.88 -2.41
N ILE A 24 -9.41 -7.46 -3.27
CA ILE A 24 -8.67 -8.30 -4.23
C ILE A 24 -7.22 -8.42 -3.77
N ASN A 25 -6.78 -9.65 -3.50
CA ASN A 25 -5.41 -9.94 -3.07
C ASN A 25 -4.83 -11.10 -3.91
N PRO A 26 -3.75 -10.88 -4.68
CA PRO A 26 -2.97 -9.65 -4.84
C PRO A 26 -3.70 -8.57 -5.66
N PHE A 27 -3.42 -7.29 -5.36
CA PHE A 27 -4.06 -6.12 -5.97
C PHE A 27 -3.64 -5.96 -7.44
N ASN A 28 -4.52 -5.40 -8.27
CA ASN A 28 -4.34 -5.29 -9.73
C ASN A 28 -3.01 -4.61 -10.13
N ILE A 29 -2.56 -3.61 -9.39
CA ILE A 29 -1.27 -2.94 -9.67
C ILE A 29 -0.07 -3.88 -9.44
N CYS A 30 -0.15 -4.77 -8.46
CA CYS A 30 0.94 -5.69 -8.13
C CYS A 30 1.12 -6.81 -9.15
N ILE A 31 0.05 -7.22 -9.82
CA ILE A 31 0.08 -8.30 -10.82
C ILE A 31 0.16 -7.79 -12.27
N ASN A 32 0.23 -6.48 -12.46
CA ASN A 32 0.27 -5.90 -13.78
C ASN A 32 1.66 -6.11 -14.42
N GLU A 33 1.73 -6.96 -15.44
CA GLU A 33 2.95 -7.26 -16.19
C GLU A 33 3.46 -6.09 -17.04
N MET A 34 2.61 -5.10 -17.33
CA MET A 34 3.03 -3.89 -18.04
C MET A 34 3.81 -2.91 -17.15
N ARG A 35 3.84 -3.16 -15.84
CA ARG A 35 4.56 -2.34 -14.86
C ARG A 35 5.96 -2.86 -14.61
N ASP A 36 6.86 -1.94 -14.28
CA ASP A 36 8.20 -2.29 -13.85
C ASP A 36 8.18 -2.92 -12.46
N GLN A 37 8.41 -4.23 -12.40
CA GLN A 37 8.44 -5.01 -11.17
C GLN A 37 9.74 -4.82 -10.37
N LYS A 38 10.78 -4.20 -10.95
CA LYS A 38 12.05 -3.93 -10.25
C LYS A 38 12.01 -2.62 -9.46
N SER A 39 11.13 -1.70 -9.86
CA SER A 39 10.98 -0.39 -9.24
C SER A 39 9.80 -0.41 -8.26
N ILE A 40 10.06 -0.02 -7.00
CA ILE A 40 9.03 0.07 -5.96
C ILE A 40 9.01 1.49 -5.39
N CYS A 41 7.87 2.18 -5.50
CA CYS A 41 7.61 3.47 -4.89
C CYS A 41 7.04 3.25 -3.49
N ILE A 42 7.79 3.69 -2.47
CA ILE A 42 7.37 3.61 -1.08
C ILE A 42 6.61 4.88 -0.73
N VAL A 43 5.37 4.72 -0.26
CA VAL A 43 4.49 5.83 0.11
C VAL A 43 3.96 5.67 1.53
N GLN A 44 3.55 6.76 2.17
CA GLN A 44 3.08 6.72 3.56
C GLN A 44 1.68 6.10 3.64
N ASP A 45 0.76 6.51 2.78
CA ASP A 45 -0.60 5.99 2.70
C ASP A 45 -1.09 5.75 1.25
N SER A 46 -2.34 5.30 1.08
CA SER A 46 -2.90 5.03 -0.24
C SER A 46 -3.26 6.30 -1.03
N ILE A 47 -3.42 7.44 -0.35
CA ILE A 47 -3.75 8.71 -1.00
C ILE A 47 -2.52 9.22 -1.74
N ASP A 48 -1.33 9.06 -1.14
CA ASP A 48 -0.05 9.34 -1.80
C ASP A 48 0.14 8.50 -3.07
N ALA A 49 -0.14 7.19 -3.00
CA ALA A 49 -0.07 6.31 -4.18
C ALA A 49 -0.99 6.81 -5.30
N TYR A 50 -2.23 7.18 -4.95
CA TYR A 50 -3.20 7.71 -5.90
C TYR A 50 -2.74 9.04 -6.51
N ALA A 51 -2.17 9.93 -5.70
CA ALA A 51 -1.65 11.21 -6.17
C ALA A 51 -0.54 10.99 -7.21
N ILE A 52 0.39 10.07 -6.96
CA ILE A 52 1.46 9.74 -7.91
C ILE A 52 0.88 9.09 -9.17
N GLU A 53 -0.01 8.11 -9.02
CA GLU A 53 -0.64 7.41 -10.14
C GLU A 53 -1.41 8.39 -11.06
N SER A 54 -2.07 9.41 -10.48
CA SER A 54 -2.81 10.42 -11.25
C SER A 54 -1.94 11.23 -12.22
N THR A 55 -0.63 11.30 -11.98
CA THR A 55 0.32 11.99 -12.86
C THR A 55 0.70 11.17 -14.09
N ASN A 56 0.38 9.87 -14.13
CA ASN A 56 0.84 8.91 -15.15
C ASN A 56 2.37 8.91 -15.40
N SER A 57 3.16 9.46 -14.47
CA SER A 57 4.61 9.63 -14.61
C SER A 57 5.40 8.49 -13.97
N TYR A 58 4.72 7.53 -13.35
CA TYR A 58 5.31 6.38 -12.68
C TYR A 58 4.65 5.09 -13.14
N ASN A 59 5.46 4.11 -13.55
CA ASN A 59 4.99 2.81 -14.07
C ASN A 59 5.48 1.62 -13.23
N GLY A 60 5.98 1.86 -12.01
CA GLY A 60 6.42 0.78 -11.11
C GLY A 60 5.31 0.30 -10.17
N SER A 61 5.71 -0.53 -9.21
CA SER A 61 4.85 -0.99 -8.11
C SER A 61 4.86 -0.02 -6.93
N TYR A 62 3.85 -0.11 -6.05
CA TYR A 62 3.80 0.67 -4.81
C TYR A 62 3.97 -0.21 -3.57
N HIS A 63 4.47 0.39 -2.50
CA HIS A 63 4.47 -0.20 -1.16
C HIS A 63 4.00 0.84 -0.15
N ILE A 64 2.89 0.55 0.55
CA ILE A 64 2.27 1.47 1.50
C ILE A 64 2.74 1.15 2.91
N LEU A 65 3.32 2.16 3.57
CA LEU A 65 3.84 2.04 4.93
C LEU A 65 2.73 1.97 6.00
N ASN A 66 1.55 2.54 5.70
CA ASN A 66 0.42 2.72 6.63
C ASN A 66 0.83 3.45 7.91
N GLY A 67 1.63 4.51 7.75
CA GLY A 67 2.17 5.29 8.85
C GLY A 67 3.52 5.89 8.54
N TYR A 68 4.03 6.68 9.46
CA TYR A 68 5.30 7.39 9.33
C TYR A 68 6.18 7.13 10.55
N ILE A 69 7.49 7.28 10.37
CA ILE A 69 8.45 7.24 11.46
C ILE A 69 8.55 8.66 12.03
N SER A 70 8.31 8.80 13.34
CA SER A 70 8.45 10.08 14.03
C SER A 70 9.13 9.85 15.38
N PRO A 71 10.44 10.09 15.47
CA PRO A 71 11.19 9.96 16.72
C PRO A 71 10.65 10.87 17.82
N ILE A 72 10.21 12.08 17.47
CA ILE A 72 9.63 13.06 18.41
C ILE A 72 8.37 12.49 19.07
N ASN A 73 7.56 11.74 18.32
CA ASN A 73 6.34 11.10 18.82
C ASN A 73 6.57 9.66 19.31
N GLY A 74 7.82 9.18 19.38
CA GLY A 74 8.15 7.81 19.76
C GLY A 74 7.69 6.73 18.76
N ILE A 75 7.38 7.10 17.51
CA ILE A 75 6.93 6.17 16.47
C ILE A 75 8.15 5.64 15.71
N GLY A 76 8.57 4.43 16.06
CA GLY A 76 9.67 3.73 15.39
C GLY A 76 9.22 2.87 14.20
N PRO A 77 10.17 2.36 13.38
CA PRO A 77 9.90 1.62 12.14
C PRO A 77 9.08 0.34 12.35
N LYS A 78 9.07 -0.24 13.57
CA LYS A 78 8.30 -1.47 13.88
C LYS A 78 6.79 -1.26 13.84
N ARG A 79 6.34 -0.01 13.90
CA ARG A 79 4.93 0.36 13.82
C ARG A 79 4.47 0.65 12.39
N THR A 80 5.33 0.44 11.41
CA THR A 80 5.07 0.67 9.98
C THR A 80 5.45 -0.58 9.19
N ASN A 81 4.98 -0.69 7.94
CA ASN A 81 5.35 -1.80 7.05
C ASN A 81 6.78 -1.71 6.48
N TYR A 82 7.67 -0.94 7.14
CA TYR A 82 9.04 -0.68 6.71
C TYR A 82 9.88 -1.96 6.59
N PHE A 83 9.79 -2.87 7.56
CA PHE A 83 10.62 -4.08 7.58
C PHE A 83 10.29 -5.09 6.48
N ILE A 84 9.11 -4.99 5.87
CA ILE A 84 8.65 -5.94 4.85
C ILE A 84 9.32 -5.67 3.50
N ILE A 85 9.79 -4.45 3.27
CA ILE A 85 10.50 -4.04 2.05
C ILE A 85 11.80 -4.85 1.88
N ASN A 86 12.52 -5.10 2.98
CA ASN A 86 13.79 -5.84 2.95
C ASN A 86 13.67 -7.33 2.61
N LYS A 87 12.46 -7.89 2.58
CA LYS A 87 12.23 -9.28 2.17
C LYS A 87 11.98 -9.45 0.67
N LYS A 88 11.87 -8.35 -0.09
CA LYS A 88 11.55 -8.36 -1.53
C LYS A 88 12.77 -8.18 -2.44
N ASN A 89 13.97 -8.07 -1.88
CA ASN A 89 15.25 -8.05 -2.61
C ASN A 89 15.96 -9.39 -2.49
#